data_AF-A0A7X7MYM5-F1
#
_entry.id   AF-A0A7X7MYM5-F1
#
_cell.length_a   1.000
_cell.length_b   1.000
_cell.length_c   1.000
_cell.angle_alpha   90.00
_cell.angle_beta   90.00
_cell.angle_gamma   90.00
#
_symmetry.space_group_name_H-M   'P 1'
#
loop_
_entity.id
_entity.type
_entity.pdbx_description
1 polymer ?
#
loop_
_entity_poly.entity_id
_entity_poly.type
_entity_poly.pdbx_seq_one_letter_code
_entity_poly.pdbx_strand_id
1 'polypeptide(L)'
;MGKEVKVKKRVRRVKVKKNQEVKETVKSNPKKTWSIVLTVAIAVIVLFVILAGIYVLASYLSPANKIVKILEEGNTALESQDYNTALEAYRKALELKPESEEIKSHISNVYVMQA
;
A
#
# COMPACT_ATOMS: atom_id res chain seq x y z
N MET A 1 61.49 -43.62 7.30
CA MET A 1 61.03 -42.31 6.76
C MET A 1 59.98 -42.37 5.63
N GLY A 2 59.72 -43.51 4.96
CA GLY A 2 58.84 -43.53 3.76
C GLY A 2 57.31 -43.49 3.97
N LYS A 3 56.79 -43.88 5.15
CA LYS A 3 55.34 -43.94 5.41
C LYS A 3 54.72 -42.54 5.58
N GLU A 4 55.39 -41.66 6.32
CA GLU A 4 55.08 -40.24 6.52
C GLU A 4 54.84 -39.48 5.21
N VAL A 5 55.75 -39.65 4.24
CA VAL A 5 55.69 -38.98 2.93
C VAL A 5 54.48 -39.44 2.13
N LYS A 6 54.13 -40.73 2.22
CA LYS A 6 52.98 -41.32 1.52
C LYS A 6 51.66 -40.80 2.09
N VAL A 7 51.57 -40.63 3.40
CA VAL A 7 50.42 -40.05 4.09
C VAL A 7 50.23 -38.58 3.71
N LYS A 8 51.29 -37.77 3.77
CA LYS A 8 51.23 -36.33 3.39
C LYS A 8 50.78 -36.14 1.93
N LYS A 9 51.23 -36.96 1.00
CA LYS A 9 50.78 -36.93 -0.41
C LYS A 9 49.29 -37.29 -0.57
N ARG A 10 48.79 -38.24 0.23
CA ARG A 10 47.38 -38.67 0.17
C ARG A 10 46.46 -37.59 0.78
N VAL A 11 46.85 -37.00 1.90
CA VAL A 11 46.14 -35.87 2.53
C VAL A 11 46.07 -34.67 1.59
N ARG A 12 47.17 -34.30 0.93
CA ARG A 12 47.17 -33.22 -0.08
C ARG A 12 46.20 -33.51 -1.22
N ARG A 13 46.19 -34.73 -1.77
CA ARG A 13 45.25 -35.12 -2.84
C ARG A 13 43.79 -35.03 -2.39
N VAL A 14 43.47 -35.49 -1.19
CA VAL A 14 42.10 -35.42 -0.65
C VAL A 14 41.68 -33.95 -0.44
N LYS A 15 42.57 -33.10 0.06
CA LYS A 15 42.30 -31.67 0.26
C LYS A 15 42.08 -30.94 -1.06
N VAL A 16 42.84 -31.29 -2.09
CA VAL A 16 42.68 -30.74 -3.45
C VAL A 16 41.34 -31.19 -4.05
N LYS A 17 41.00 -32.49 -3.96
CA LYS A 17 39.72 -33.01 -4.47
C LYS A 17 38.52 -32.38 -3.77
N LYS A 18 38.55 -32.26 -2.44
CA LYS A 18 37.51 -31.60 -1.65
C LYS A 18 37.37 -30.13 -2.01
N ASN A 19 38.48 -29.42 -2.23
CA ASN A 19 38.43 -28.03 -2.72
C ASN A 19 37.94 -27.91 -4.17
N GLN A 20 38.03 -28.98 -4.97
CA GLN A 20 37.54 -29.02 -6.35
C GLN A 20 36.03 -29.28 -6.39
N GLU A 21 35.53 -30.24 -5.62
CA GLU A 21 34.09 -30.50 -5.43
C GLU A 21 33.36 -29.29 -4.81
N VAL A 22 34.00 -28.62 -3.83
CA VAL A 22 33.47 -27.37 -3.23
C VAL A 22 33.48 -26.22 -4.25
N LYS A 23 34.42 -26.18 -5.20
CA LYS A 23 34.42 -25.16 -6.27
C LYS A 23 33.38 -25.42 -7.35
N GLU A 24 33.00 -26.68 -7.58
CA GLU A 24 31.93 -27.03 -8.52
C GLU A 24 30.54 -26.73 -7.94
N THR A 25 30.32 -26.96 -6.64
CA THR A 25 29.07 -26.58 -5.94
C THR A 25 28.96 -25.07 -5.67
N VAL A 26 30.08 -24.33 -5.68
CA VAL A 26 30.14 -22.87 -5.56
C VAL A 26 30.35 -22.18 -6.92
N LYS A 27 30.25 -22.91 -8.04
CA LYS A 27 30.11 -22.28 -9.36
C LYS A 27 28.64 -21.91 -9.56
N SER A 28 28.16 -20.95 -8.77
CA SER A 28 26.88 -20.29 -9.01
C SER A 28 26.92 -19.78 -10.45
N ASN A 29 26.18 -20.41 -11.36
CA ASN A 29 26.09 -20.00 -12.75
C ASN A 29 25.42 -18.60 -12.78
N PRO A 30 26.19 -17.50 -12.93
CA PRO A 30 25.67 -16.14 -12.70
C PRO A 30 24.58 -15.77 -13.72
N LYS A 31 24.51 -16.52 -14.83
CA LYS A 31 23.53 -16.36 -15.89
C LYS A 31 22.10 -16.67 -15.44
N LYS A 32 21.93 -17.56 -14.45
CA LYS A 32 20.60 -18.03 -14.01
C LYS A 32 20.03 -17.19 -12.86
N THR A 33 20.87 -16.67 -11.97
CA THR A 33 20.45 -15.83 -10.84
C THR A 33 20.07 -14.42 -11.28
N TRP A 34 20.72 -13.89 -12.32
CA TRP A 34 20.36 -12.58 -12.91
C TRP A 34 18.95 -12.55 -13.49
N SER A 35 18.47 -13.64 -14.08
CA SER A 35 17.08 -13.76 -14.55
C SER A 35 16.10 -13.74 -13.37
N ILE A 36 16.42 -14.41 -12.26
CA ILE A 36 15.57 -14.45 -11.06
C ILE A 36 15.51 -13.07 -10.41
N VAL A 37 16.65 -12.38 -10.27
CA VAL A 37 16.70 -11.02 -9.72
C VAL A 37 15.89 -10.05 -10.59
N LEU A 38 15.96 -10.17 -11.92
CA LEU A 38 15.17 -9.35 -12.83
C LEU A 38 13.67 -9.62 -12.68
N THR A 39 13.24 -10.89 -12.59
CA THR A 39 11.83 -11.23 -12.37
C THR A 39 11.32 -10.71 -11.03
N VAL A 40 12.11 -10.84 -9.96
CA VAL A 40 11.74 -10.31 -8.63
C VAL A 40 11.67 -8.78 -8.66
N ALA A 41 12.61 -8.10 -9.32
CA ALA A 41 12.59 -6.65 -9.47
C ALA A 41 11.34 -6.17 -10.23
N ILE A 42 10.97 -6.84 -11.33
CA ILE A 42 9.75 -6.55 -12.08
C ILE A 42 8.52 -6.79 -11.21
N ALA A 43 8.47 -7.90 -10.45
CA ALA A 43 7.37 -8.19 -9.54
C ALA A 43 7.21 -7.11 -8.45
N VAL A 44 8.31 -6.61 -7.90
CA VAL A 44 8.31 -5.51 -6.92
C VAL A 44 7.81 -4.20 -7.55
N ILE A 45 8.22 -3.90 -8.78
CA ILE A 45 7.74 -2.72 -9.51
C ILE A 45 6.23 -2.84 -9.77
N VAL A 46 5.76 -4.00 -10.23
CA VAL A 46 4.34 -4.27 -10.44
C VAL A 46 3.55 -4.13 -9.13
N LEU A 47 4.08 -4.65 -8.02
CA LEU A 47 3.48 -4.48 -6.70
C LEU A 47 3.35 -3.00 -6.31
N PHE A 48 4.41 -2.20 -6.54
CA PHE A 48 4.41 -0.76 -6.31
C PHE A 48 3.37 -0.04 -7.17
N VAL A 49 3.23 -0.42 -8.45
CA VAL A 49 2.23 0.16 -9.36
C VAL A 49 0.81 -0.19 -8.91
N ILE A 50 0.57 -1.42 -8.45
CA ILE A 50 -0.74 -1.83 -7.91
C ILE A 50 -1.05 -1.04 -6.64
N LEU A 51 -0.09 -0.90 -5.72
CA LEU A 51 -0.27 -0.12 -4.50
C LEU A 51 -0.54 1.35 -4.80
N ALA A 52 0.21 1.95 -5.72
CA ALA A 52 -0.02 3.31 -6.18
C ALA A 52 -1.40 3.46 -6.85
N GLY A 53 -1.81 2.47 -7.65
CA GLY A 53 -3.14 2.44 -8.28
C GLY A 53 -4.27 2.37 -7.26
N ILE A 54 -4.13 1.54 -6.21
CA ILE A 54 -5.10 1.48 -5.10
C ILE A 54 -5.15 2.80 -4.34
N TYR A 55 -3.99 3.41 -4.06
CA TYR A 55 -3.91 4.72 -3.38
C TYR A 55 -4.61 5.82 -4.20
N VAL A 56 -4.32 5.90 -5.49
CA VAL A 56 -4.97 6.84 -6.42
C VAL A 56 -6.47 6.56 -6.47
N LEU A 57 -6.88 5.30 -6.63
CA LEU A 57 -8.29 4.93 -6.67
C LEU A 57 -9.03 5.30 -5.38
N ALA A 58 -8.42 5.09 -4.20
CA ALA A 58 -8.97 5.50 -2.91
C ALA A 58 -9.13 7.03 -2.81
N SER A 59 -8.21 7.80 -3.38
CA SER A 59 -8.32 9.26 -3.44
C SER A 59 -9.44 9.74 -4.37
N TYR A 60 -9.66 9.07 -5.51
CA TYR A 60 -10.78 9.36 -6.42
C TYR A 60 -12.14 8.91 -5.86
N LEU A 61 -12.15 7.82 -5.11
CA LEU A 61 -13.33 7.35 -4.38
C LEU A 61 -13.61 8.16 -3.12
N SER A 62 -12.88 9.23 -2.82
CA SER A 62 -13.22 10.09 -1.68
C SER A 62 -14.40 11.00 -2.05
N PRO A 63 -15.64 10.72 -1.59
CA PRO A 63 -16.78 11.63 -1.75
C PRO A 63 -16.63 12.93 -0.96
N ALA A 64 -15.47 13.17 -0.35
CA ALA A 64 -15.17 14.32 0.50
C ALA A 64 -15.50 15.63 -0.20
N ASN A 65 -15.06 15.81 -1.46
CA ASN A 65 -15.32 17.06 -2.19
C ASN A 65 -16.81 17.30 -2.46
N LYS A 66 -17.59 16.25 -2.72
CA LYS A 66 -19.03 16.38 -2.98
C LYS A 66 -19.78 16.70 -1.70
N ILE A 67 -19.44 16.03 -0.59
CA ILE A 67 -20.08 16.25 0.70
C ILE A 67 -19.73 17.63 1.23
N VAL A 68 -18.46 18.05 1.18
CA VAL A 68 -18.02 19.38 1.60
C VAL A 68 -18.81 20.47 0.87
N LYS A 69 -18.97 20.35 -0.45
CA LYS A 69 -19.77 21.30 -1.22
C LYS A 69 -21.24 21.36 -0.75
N ILE A 70 -21.86 20.20 -0.52
CA ILE A 70 -23.26 20.15 -0.04
C ILE A 70 -23.37 20.75 1.37
N LEU A 71 -22.38 20.53 2.24
CA LEU A 71 -22.35 21.14 3.58
C LEU A 71 -22.17 22.65 3.53
N GLU A 72 -21.31 23.17 2.64
CA GLU A 72 -21.16 24.60 2.40
C GLU A 72 -22.44 25.25 1.87
N GLU A 73 -23.13 24.60 0.93
CA GLU A 73 -24.44 25.03 0.43
C GLU A 73 -25.47 25.09 1.58
N GLY A 74 -25.49 24.06 2.44
CA GLY A 74 -26.35 24.03 3.63
C GLY A 74 -26.01 25.11 4.66
N ASN A 75 -24.73 25.38 4.89
CA ASN A 75 -24.26 26.44 5.80
C ASN A 75 -24.66 27.81 5.26
N THR A 76 -24.50 28.05 3.96
CA THR A 76 -24.88 29.32 3.31
C THR A 76 -26.39 29.56 3.40
N ALA A 77 -27.19 28.51 3.22
CA ALA A 77 -28.64 28.57 3.41
C ALA A 77 -29.02 28.85 4.87
N LEU A 78 -28.32 28.22 5.83
CA LEU A 78 -28.51 28.45 7.26
C LEU A 78 -28.19 29.91 7.64
N GLU A 79 -27.08 30.47 7.14
CA GLU A 79 -26.73 31.88 7.32
C GLU A 79 -27.78 32.83 6.73
N SER A 80 -28.42 32.42 5.64
CA SER A 80 -29.53 33.15 5.01
C SER A 80 -30.88 32.93 5.70
N GLN A 81 -30.91 32.20 6.83
CA GLN A 81 -32.11 31.77 7.57
C GLN A 81 -33.09 30.91 6.75
N ASP A 82 -32.65 30.37 5.61
CA ASP A 82 -33.42 29.42 4.82
C ASP A 82 -33.21 28.00 5.37
N TYR A 83 -33.89 27.73 6.49
CA TYR A 83 -33.79 26.47 7.20
C TYR A 83 -34.26 25.26 6.38
N ASN A 84 -35.19 25.46 5.45
CA ASN A 84 -35.70 24.39 4.59
C ASN A 84 -34.63 23.93 3.60
N THR A 85 -33.99 24.88 2.91
CA THR A 85 -32.91 24.58 1.98
C THR A 85 -31.69 24.01 2.71
N ALA A 86 -31.37 24.52 3.91
CA ALA A 86 -30.30 23.98 4.73
C ALA A 86 -30.56 22.51 5.12
N LEU A 87 -31.77 22.17 5.58
CA LEU A 87 -32.16 20.80 5.90
C LEU A 87 -32.10 19.88 4.69
N GLU A 88 -32.54 20.34 3.52
CA GLU A 88 -32.49 19.55 2.30
C GLU A 88 -31.04 19.22 1.90
N ALA A 89 -30.14 20.20 1.96
CA ALA A 89 -28.72 20.01 1.70
C ALA A 89 -28.09 19.01 2.70
N TYR A 90 -28.29 19.19 4.00
CA TYR A 90 -27.72 18.28 4.99
C TYR A 90 -28.30 16.86 4.91
N ARG A 91 -29.57 16.70 4.53
CA ARG A 91 -30.17 15.38 4.27
C ARG A 91 -29.49 14.67 3.09
N LYS A 92 -29.24 15.39 1.99
CA LYS A 92 -28.46 14.84 0.85
C LYS A 92 -27.04 14.46 1.28
N ALA A 93 -26.42 15.22 2.18
CA ALA A 93 -25.11 14.87 2.73
C ALA A 93 -25.19 13.59 3.60
N LEU A 94 -26.25 13.45 4.39
CA LEU A 94 -26.49 12.28 5.25
C LEU A 94 -26.76 11.01 4.44
N GLU A 95 -27.43 11.11 3.28
CA GLU A 95 -27.59 9.98 2.36
C GLU A 95 -26.24 9.44 1.84
N LEU A 96 -25.24 10.31 1.67
CA LEU A 96 -23.89 9.95 1.24
C LEU A 96 -23.03 9.39 2.38
N LYS A 97 -23.26 9.85 3.62
CA LYS A 97 -22.61 9.32 4.84
C LYS A 97 -23.62 9.20 6.00
N PRO A 98 -24.39 8.10 6.05
CA PRO A 98 -25.44 7.93 7.05
C PRO A 98 -24.95 7.93 8.50
N GLU A 99 -23.72 7.46 8.71
CA GLU A 99 -23.09 7.36 10.03
C GLU A 99 -22.30 8.62 10.45
N SER A 100 -22.39 9.71 9.68
CA SER A 100 -21.65 10.93 10.00
C SER A 100 -22.31 11.73 11.12
N GLU A 101 -21.73 11.66 12.32
CA GLU A 101 -22.14 12.47 13.48
C GLU A 101 -22.06 13.97 13.21
N GLU A 102 -21.08 14.42 12.42
CA GLU A 102 -20.94 15.82 12.01
C GLU A 102 -22.19 16.31 11.26
N ILE A 103 -22.68 15.53 10.29
CA ILE A 103 -23.86 15.90 9.48
C ILE A 103 -25.12 15.92 10.35
N LYS A 104 -25.27 14.95 11.27
CA LYS A 104 -26.37 14.94 12.24
C LYS A 104 -26.34 16.19 13.11
N SER A 105 -25.16 16.62 13.56
CA SER A 105 -24.99 17.85 14.35
C SER A 105 -25.43 19.10 13.58
N HIS A 106 -25.12 19.20 12.29
CA HIS A 106 -25.60 20.31 11.44
C HIS A 106 -27.13 20.33 11.36
N ILE A 107 -27.77 19.17 11.16
CA ILE A 107 -29.23 19.05 11.12
C ILE A 107 -29.85 19.46 12.47
N SER A 108 -29.30 18.97 13.58
CA SER A 108 -29.75 19.36 14.92
C SER A 108 -29.62 20.86 15.14
N ASN A 109 -28.53 21.48 14.68
CA ASN A 109 -28.34 22.93 14.78
C ASN A 109 -29.42 23.71 14.03
N VAL A 110 -29.81 23.27 12.82
CA VAL A 110 -30.91 23.89 12.08
C VAL A 110 -32.21 23.83 12.88
N TYR A 111 -32.55 22.69 13.47
CA TYR A 111 -33.77 22.56 14.28
C TYR A 111 -33.75 23.45 15.51
N VAL A 112 -32.59 23.65 16.14
CA VAL A 112 -32.45 24.56 17.28
C VAL A 112 -32.61 26.03 16.85
N MET A 113 -32.10 26.41 15.68
CA MET A 113 -32.21 27.78 15.15
C MET A 113 -33.60 28.11 14.58
N GLN A 114 -34.35 27.10 14.13
CA GLN A 114 -35.70 27.26 13.60
C GLN A 114 -36.77 27.36 14.72
N ALA A 115 -36.45 26.91 15.93
CA ALA A 115 -37.33 26.94 17.10
C ALA A 115 -37.43 28.34 17.72
#